data_AF-A0A1E4I3S0-F1
#
_entry.id   AF-A0A1E4I3S0-F1
#
_cell.length_a   1.000
_cell.length_b   1.000
_cell.length_c   1.000
_cell.angle_alpha   90.00
_cell.angle_beta   90.00
_cell.angle_gamma   90.00
#
_symmetry.space_group_name_H-M   'P 1'
#
loop_
_entity.id
_entity.type
_entity.pdbx_description
1 polymer ?
#
loop_
_entity_poly.entity_id
_entity_poly.type
_entity_poly.pdbx_seq_one_letter_code
_entity_poly.pdbx_strand_id
1 'polypeptide(L)'
;MPTPRDARTVLRTDAAVEAALTLACLAVARTRPTGAWALPHTVSRPVALGMAGILAVAAAALAWLADRADRAVLQALAGANGLTAVATLAWAARGTGLGGAMRVALVGVAVALAGLSGTQLRLALASPEVRAD
;
A
#
# COMPACT_ATOMS: atom_id res chain seq x y z
N MET A 1 10.52 -23.90 3.59
CA MET A 1 9.37 -23.74 2.68
C MET A 1 8.44 -22.70 3.28
N PRO A 2 7.94 -21.72 2.52
CA PRO A 2 6.96 -20.76 3.01
C PRO A 2 5.70 -21.52 3.41
N THR A 3 5.16 -21.20 4.59
CA THR A 3 3.94 -21.83 5.07
C THR A 3 2.72 -21.04 4.62
N PRO A 4 1.53 -21.67 4.50
CA PRO A 4 0.27 -20.95 4.28
C PRO A 4 0.02 -19.83 5.32
N ARG A 5 0.58 -19.99 6.53
CA ARG A 5 0.54 -19.00 7.60
C ARG A 5 1.34 -17.74 7.27
N ASP A 6 2.47 -17.87 6.58
CA ASP A 6 3.32 -16.73 6.20
C ASP A 6 2.64 -15.88 5.12
N ALA A 7 2.02 -16.53 4.13
CA ALA A 7 1.24 -15.85 3.09
C ALA A 7 0.04 -15.10 3.69
N ARG A 8 -0.74 -15.76 4.56
CA ARG A 8 -1.84 -15.10 5.28
C ARG A 8 -1.36 -13.89 6.10
N THR A 9 -0.21 -14.02 6.77
CA THR A 9 0.34 -12.95 7.61
C THR A 9 0.76 -11.75 6.78
N VAL A 10 1.43 -11.95 5.64
CA VAL A 10 1.84 -10.82 4.77
C VAL A 10 0.63 -10.12 4.18
N LEU A 11 -0.40 -10.85 3.75
CA LEU A 11 -1.64 -10.28 3.20
C LEU A 11 -2.43 -9.49 4.25
N ARG A 12 -2.49 -9.98 5.49
CA ARG A 12 -3.10 -9.21 6.60
C ARG A 12 -2.30 -7.97 6.95
N THR A 13 -0.98 -8.04 6.87
CA THR A 13 -0.11 -6.88 7.09
C THR A 13 -0.34 -5.84 5.99
N ASP A 14 -0.45 -6.27 4.74
CA ASP A 14 -0.78 -5.42 3.60
C ASP A 14 -2.15 -4.74 3.79
N ALA A 15 -3.17 -5.53 4.13
CA ALA A 15 -4.50 -5.00 4.45
C ALA A 15 -4.48 -3.95 5.58
N ALA A 16 -3.67 -4.17 6.62
CA ALA A 16 -3.51 -3.23 7.72
C ALA A 16 -2.82 -1.93 7.29
N VAL A 17 -1.83 -2.01 6.39
CA VAL A 17 -1.19 -0.83 5.79
C VAL A 17 -2.21 -0.03 4.98
N GLU A 18 -3.01 -0.69 4.14
CA GLU A 18 -4.06 -0.03 3.36
C GLU A 18 -5.14 0.62 4.24
N ALA A 19 -5.52 -0.03 5.35
CA ALA A 19 -6.43 0.54 6.33
C ALA A 19 -5.83 1.76 7.05
N ALA A 20 -4.54 1.72 7.40
CA ALA A 20 -3.85 2.86 8.01
C ALA A 20 -3.76 4.04 7.03
N LEU A 21 -3.46 3.79 5.75
CA LEU A 21 -3.46 4.80 4.70
C LEU A 21 -4.86 5.39 4.48
N THR A 22 -5.89 4.56 4.51
CA THR A 22 -7.30 5.01 4.48
C THR A 22 -7.58 6.02 5.59
N LEU A 23 -7.21 5.69 6.83
CA LEU A 23 -7.39 6.59 7.98
C LEU A 23 -6.60 7.88 7.84
N ALA A 24 -5.38 7.81 7.31
CA ALA A 24 -4.57 8.99 7.02
C ALA A 24 -5.23 9.88 5.96
N CYS A 25 -5.73 9.33 4.85
CA CYS A 25 -6.46 10.08 3.83
C CYS A 25 -7.73 10.73 4.40
N LEU A 26 -8.47 10.04 5.26
CA LEU A 26 -9.64 10.60 5.94
C LEU A 26 -9.28 11.73 6.91
N ALA A 27 -8.18 11.59 7.66
CA ALA A 27 -7.68 12.63 8.56
C ALA A 27 -7.30 13.88 7.75
N VAL A 28 -6.52 13.69 6.69
CA VAL A 28 -6.10 14.75 5.77
C VAL A 28 -7.30 15.44 5.12
N ALA A 29 -8.33 14.70 4.69
CA ALA A 29 -9.55 15.25 4.11
C ALA A 29 -10.38 16.10 5.11
N ARG A 30 -10.16 15.92 6.42
CA ARG A 30 -10.85 16.67 7.49
C ARG A 30 -10.05 17.86 7.99
N THR A 31 -8.72 17.80 7.93
CA THR A 31 -7.84 18.89 8.38
C THR A 31 -7.70 19.97 7.31
N ARG A 32 -7.73 21.25 7.70
CA ARG A 32 -7.25 22.32 6.81
C ARG A 32 -5.73 22.20 6.68
N PRO A 33 -5.16 22.20 5.46
CA PRO A 33 -3.72 22.02 5.27
C PRO A 33 -3.01 23.27 5.81
N THR A 34 -2.45 23.17 7.02
CA THR A 34 -1.65 24.24 7.62
C THR A 34 -0.31 23.65 8.07
N GLY A 35 0.79 24.33 7.77
CA GLY A 35 2.14 23.95 8.20
C GLY A 35 2.74 22.73 7.49
N ALA A 36 3.59 21.98 8.20
CA ALA A 36 4.41 20.89 7.65
C ALA A 36 3.63 19.68 7.09
N TRP A 37 2.32 19.62 7.36
CA TRP A 37 1.38 18.60 6.88
C TRP A 37 0.47 19.10 5.74
N ALA A 38 0.73 20.29 5.20
CA ALA A 38 -0.05 20.81 4.10
C ALA A 38 0.08 19.89 2.87
N LEU A 39 -1.08 19.49 2.35
CA LEU A 39 -1.15 18.87 1.03
C LEU A 39 -0.79 19.88 -0.07
N PRO A 40 -0.30 19.41 -1.23
CA PRO A 40 -0.22 20.26 -2.40
C PRO A 40 -1.61 20.78 -2.75
N HIS A 41 -1.69 22.02 -3.23
CA HIS A 41 -2.94 22.66 -3.69
C HIS A 41 -3.65 21.88 -4.81
N THR A 42 -2.95 20.92 -5.43
CA THR A 42 -3.49 20.01 -6.45
C THR A 42 -4.32 18.85 -5.87
N VAL A 43 -4.24 18.55 -4.57
CA VAL A 43 -5.03 17.49 -3.93
C VAL A 43 -6.25 18.10 -3.26
N SER A 44 -7.40 18.01 -3.94
CA SER A 44 -8.67 18.48 -3.39
C SER A 44 -9.25 17.49 -2.38
N ARG A 45 -10.12 17.98 -1.49
CA ARG A 45 -10.82 17.13 -0.51
C ARG A 45 -11.59 15.95 -1.14
N PRO A 46 -12.33 16.12 -2.26
CA PRO A 46 -12.94 14.99 -2.97
C PRO A 46 -11.92 13.94 -3.43
N VAL A 47 -10.73 14.36 -3.89
CA VAL A 47 -9.67 13.43 -4.30
C VAL A 47 -9.17 12.63 -3.10
N ALA A 48 -8.93 13.27 -1.95
CA ALA A 48 -8.52 12.57 -0.72
C ALA A 48 -9.57 11.55 -0.22
N LEU A 49 -10.86 11.88 -0.33
CA LEU A 49 -11.96 10.96 0.00
C LEU A 49 -12.08 9.81 -1.00
N GLY A 50 -11.92 10.08 -2.30
CA GLY A 50 -11.89 9.06 -3.33
C GLY A 50 -10.76 8.06 -3.10
N MET A 51 -9.56 8.56 -2.79
CA MET A 51 -8.42 7.72 -2.41
C MET A 51 -8.71 6.89 -1.16
N ALA A 52 -9.28 7.49 -0.11
CA ALA A 52 -9.68 6.74 1.08
C ALA A 52 -10.67 5.61 0.75
N GLY A 53 -11.64 5.85 -0.13
CA GLY A 53 -12.58 4.82 -0.59
C GLY A 53 -11.88 3.67 -1.33
N ILE A 54 -10.97 3.98 -2.24
CA ILE A 54 -10.20 2.98 -2.99
C ILE A 54 -9.34 2.13 -2.05
N LEU A 55 -8.62 2.77 -1.12
CA LEU A 55 -7.77 2.09 -0.13
C LEU A 55 -8.60 1.21 0.82
N ALA A 56 -9.80 1.65 1.22
CA ALA A 56 -10.69 0.86 2.05
C ALA A 56 -11.17 -0.41 1.33
N VAL A 57 -11.51 -0.31 0.04
CA VAL A 57 -11.87 -1.47 -0.78
C VAL A 57 -10.68 -2.41 -0.95
N ALA A 58 -9.48 -1.87 -1.20
CA ALA A 58 -8.25 -2.66 -1.29
C ALA A 58 -7.96 -3.41 0.02
N ALA A 59 -8.06 -2.74 1.18
CA ALA A 59 -7.88 -3.35 2.49
C ALA A 59 -8.86 -4.52 2.73
N ALA A 60 -10.15 -4.33 2.39
CA ALA A 60 -11.15 -5.38 2.52
C ALA A 60 -10.88 -6.56 1.57
N ALA A 61 -10.49 -6.28 0.32
CA ALA A 61 -10.13 -7.31 -0.65
C ALA A 61 -8.90 -8.11 -0.20
N LEU A 62 -7.85 -7.45 0.30
CA LEU A 62 -6.65 -8.10 0.83
C LEU A 62 -6.97 -8.97 2.05
N ALA A 63 -7.81 -8.48 2.96
CA ALA A 63 -8.25 -9.25 4.13
C ALA A 63 -9.02 -10.51 3.72
N TRP A 64 -9.86 -10.43 2.69
CA TRP A 64 -10.59 -11.56 2.11
C TRP A 64 -9.66 -12.53 1.36
N LEU A 65 -8.65 -12.01 0.66
CA LEU A 65 -7.63 -12.80 -0.05
C LEU A 65 -6.64 -13.48 0.89
N ALA A 66 -6.45 -12.98 2.12
CA ALA A 66 -5.53 -13.55 3.09
C ALA A 66 -5.81 -15.03 3.40
N ASP A 67 -7.07 -15.47 3.24
CA ASP A 67 -7.49 -16.85 3.44
C ASP A 67 -7.44 -17.70 2.17
N ARG A 68 -7.19 -17.07 1.00
CA ARG A 68 -7.12 -17.69 -0.33
C ARG A 68 -5.80 -17.37 -1.04
N ALA A 69 -4.75 -17.17 -0.25
CA ALA A 69 -3.45 -16.75 -0.76
C ALA A 69 -2.84 -17.85 -1.63
N ASP A 70 -2.75 -17.61 -2.93
CA ASP A 70 -2.00 -18.45 -3.86
C ASP A 70 -0.80 -17.69 -4.46
N ARG A 71 0.01 -18.40 -5.24
CA ARG A 71 1.20 -17.84 -5.88
C ARG A 71 0.87 -16.69 -6.83
N ALA A 72 -0.21 -16.78 -7.60
CA ALA A 72 -0.58 -15.75 -8.58
C ALA A 72 -1.03 -14.46 -7.88
N VAL A 73 -1.83 -14.59 -6.82
CA VAL A 73 -2.24 -13.48 -5.95
C VAL A 73 -1.00 -12.80 -5.35
N LEU A 74 -0.06 -13.56 -4.79
CA LEU A 74 1.16 -13.00 -4.21
C LEU A 74 2.04 -12.28 -5.26
N GLN A 75 2.16 -12.81 -6.48
CA GLN A 75 2.91 -12.14 -7.56
C GLN A 75 2.25 -10.84 -8.02
N ALA A 76 0.92 -10.87 -8.21
CA ALA A 76 0.16 -9.70 -8.61
C ALA A 76 0.27 -8.58 -7.58
N LEU A 77 0.12 -8.92 -6.29
CA LEU A 77 0.26 -7.97 -5.19
C LEU A 77 1.70 -7.47 -5.03
N ALA A 78 2.69 -8.34 -5.19
CA ALA A 78 4.09 -7.91 -5.19
C ALA A 78 4.36 -6.86 -6.28
N GLY A 79 3.85 -7.09 -7.50
CA GLY A 79 3.94 -6.14 -8.60
C GLY A 79 3.22 -4.82 -8.30
N ALA A 80 1.98 -4.90 -7.81
CA ALA A 80 1.18 -3.72 -7.47
C ALA A 80 1.86 -2.87 -6.38
N ASN A 81 2.27 -3.48 -5.26
CA ASN A 81 2.95 -2.79 -4.16
C ASN A 81 4.30 -2.21 -4.59
N GLY A 82 5.05 -2.92 -5.44
CA GLY A 82 6.31 -2.44 -5.98
C GLY A 82 6.12 -1.19 -6.87
N LEU A 83 5.11 -1.23 -7.75
CA LEU A 83 4.76 -0.09 -8.60
C LEU A 83 4.30 1.12 -7.77
N THR A 84 3.42 0.89 -6.79
CA THR A 84 2.93 1.94 -5.89
C THR A 84 4.06 2.54 -5.06
N ALA A 85 5.01 1.73 -4.58
CA ALA A 85 6.19 2.21 -3.87
C ALA A 85 7.02 3.17 -4.75
N VAL A 86 7.31 2.79 -5.99
CA VAL A 86 8.07 3.63 -6.93
C VAL A 86 7.31 4.91 -7.26
N ALA A 87 6.01 4.83 -7.54
CA ALA A 87 5.18 6.00 -7.81
C ALA A 87 5.14 6.97 -6.62
N THR A 88 4.99 6.43 -5.40
CA THR A 88 4.98 7.21 -4.16
C THR A 88 6.33 7.88 -3.92
N LEU A 89 7.44 7.17 -4.13
CA LEU A 89 8.78 7.72 -3.99
C LEU A 89 9.06 8.83 -5.02
N ALA A 90 8.66 8.61 -6.28
CA ALA A 90 8.77 9.61 -7.33
C ALA A 90 7.98 10.88 -6.98
N TRP A 91 6.79 10.72 -6.40
CA TRP A 91 5.98 11.84 -5.93
C TRP A 91 6.60 12.55 -4.73
N ALA A 92 7.14 11.82 -3.75
CA ALA A 92 7.85 12.40 -2.61
C ALA A 92 9.07 13.22 -3.04
N ALA A 93 9.80 12.76 -4.06
CA ALA A 93 10.98 13.43 -4.60
C ALA A 93 10.62 14.69 -5.42
N ARG A 94 9.61 14.60 -6.29
CA ARG A 94 9.26 15.66 -7.27
C ARG A 94 8.12 16.59 -6.84
N GLY A 95 7.34 16.22 -5.83
CA GLY A 95 6.14 16.95 -5.42
C GLY A 95 6.47 18.37 -4.94
N THR A 96 6.10 19.37 -5.74
CA THR A 96 6.15 20.78 -5.36
C THR A 96 5.05 21.07 -4.33
N GLY A 97 5.36 21.84 -3.29
CA GLY A 97 4.40 22.21 -2.25
C GLY A 97 4.14 21.17 -1.16
N LEU A 98 4.87 20.05 -1.12
CA LEU A 98 4.86 19.14 0.03
C LEU A 98 5.75 19.68 1.16
N GLY A 99 5.19 19.78 2.37
CA GLY A 99 5.98 20.02 3.58
C GLY A 99 6.97 18.88 3.87
N GLY A 100 8.07 19.18 4.56
CA GLY A 100 9.13 18.21 4.86
C GLY A 100 8.64 16.95 5.59
N ALA A 101 7.72 17.11 6.55
CA ALA A 101 7.14 15.98 7.28
C ALA A 101 6.32 15.05 6.36
N MET A 102 5.54 15.61 5.43
CA MET A 102 4.78 14.84 4.46
C MET A 102 5.70 14.05 3.52
N ARG A 103 6.82 14.65 3.08
CA ARG A 103 7.81 13.93 2.26
C ARG A 103 8.39 12.72 2.99
N VAL A 104 8.77 12.90 4.26
CA VAL A 104 9.29 11.79 5.08
C VAL A 104 8.22 10.71 5.26
N ALA A 105 6.95 11.09 5.49
CA ALA A 105 5.85 10.14 5.59
C ALA A 105 5.67 9.34 4.28
N LEU A 106 5.67 10.01 3.12
CA LEU A 106 5.56 9.35 1.81
C LEU A 106 6.75 8.41 1.54
N VAL A 107 7.96 8.80 1.90
CA VAL A 107 9.14 7.92 1.81
C VAL A 107 8.97 6.70 2.71
N GLY A 108 8.48 6.88 3.94
CA GLY A 108 8.18 5.77 4.85
C GLY A 108 7.16 4.80 4.28
N VAL A 109 6.08 5.31 3.67
CA VAL A 109 5.06 4.50 2.98
C VAL A 109 5.69 3.74 1.79
N ALA A 110 6.49 4.41 0.96
CA ALA A 110 7.16 3.77 -0.16
C ALA A 110 8.08 2.62 0.28
N VAL A 111 8.83 2.81 1.38
CA VAL A 111 9.68 1.76 1.95
C VAL A 111 8.86 0.59 2.48
N ALA A 112 7.75 0.86 3.19
CA ALA A 112 6.86 -0.19 3.69
C ALA A 112 6.28 -1.03 2.54
N LEU A 113 5.77 -0.37 1.49
CA LEU A 113 5.22 -1.05 0.30
C LEU A 113 6.29 -1.85 -0.45
N ALA A 114 7.51 -1.33 -0.58
CA ALA A 114 8.63 -2.06 -1.18
C ALA A 114 9.00 -3.30 -0.36
N GLY A 115 8.99 -3.19 0.98
CA GLY A 115 9.21 -4.32 1.88
C GLY A 115 8.14 -5.41 1.77
N LEU A 116 6.87 -5.00 1.68
CA LEU A 116 5.75 -5.91 1.43
C LEU A 116 5.89 -6.61 0.08
N SER A 117 6.15 -5.83 -0.99
CA SER A 117 6.38 -6.34 -2.34
C SER A 117 7.48 -7.40 -2.38
N GLY A 118 8.65 -7.11 -1.79
CA GLY A 118 9.75 -8.07 -1.74
C GLY A 118 9.45 -9.31 -0.90
N THR A 119 8.60 -9.21 0.12
CA THR A 119 8.17 -10.36 0.93
C THR A 119 7.15 -11.21 0.18
N GLN A 120 6.15 -10.59 -0.46
CA GLN A 120 5.16 -11.25 -1.31
C GLN A 120 5.83 -12.00 -2.47
N LEU A 121 6.81 -11.38 -3.15
CA LEU A 121 7.56 -12.01 -4.23
C LEU A 121 8.37 -13.22 -3.75
N ARG A 122 9.07 -13.09 -2.62
CA ARG A 122 9.84 -14.20 -2.03
C ARG A 122 8.95 -15.38 -1.67
N LEU A 123 7.78 -15.11 -1.07
CA LEU A 123 6.80 -16.15 -0.76
C LEU A 123 6.25 -16.79 -2.03
N ALA A 124 5.93 -15.99 -3.05
CA ALA A 124 5.42 -16.49 -4.32
C ALA A 124 6.42 -17.41 -5.04
N LEU A 125 7.70 -17.03 -5.09
CA LEU A 125 8.75 -17.83 -5.72
C LEU A 125 9.02 -19.14 -4.99
N ALA A 126 8.83 -19.16 -3.68
CA ALA A 126 9.03 -20.35 -2.87
C ALA A 126 7.77 -21.24 -2.77
N SER A 127 6.63 -20.79 -3.32
CA SER A 127 5.42 -21.62 -3.47
C SER A 127 5.55 -22.52 -4.71
N PRO A 128 5.33 -23.84 -4.57
CA PRO A 128 5.37 -24.76 -5.70
C PRO A 128 4.29 -24.43 -6.74
N GLU A 129 4.58 -24.64 -8.02
CA GLU A 129 3.55 -24.60 -9.06
C GLU A 129 2.57 -25.74 -8.83
N VAL A 130 1.29 -25.41 -8.64
CA VAL A 130 0.22 -26.41 -8.77
C VAL A 130 0.19 -26.76 -10.25
N ARG A 131 0.79 -27.90 -10.62
CA ARG A 131 0.57 -28.50 -11.93
C ARG A 131 -0.91 -28.85 -12.01
N ALA A 132 -1.62 -28.22 -12.94
CA ALA A 132 -2.92 -28.70 -13.37
C ALA A 132 -2.65 -29.97 -14.18
N ASP A 133 -2.71 -31.11 -13.51
CA ASP A 133 -2.80 -32.43 -14.14
C ASP A 133 -4.24 -32.67 -14.62
#